data_AF-A0A9E4HG41-F1
#
_entry.id   AF-A0A9E4HG41-F1
#
_cell.length_a   1.000
_cell.length_b   1.000
_cell.length_c   1.000
_cell.angle_alpha   90.00
_cell.angle_beta   90.00
_cell.angle_gamma   90.00
#
_symmetry.space_group_name_H-M   'P 1'
#
loop_
_entity.id
_entity.type
_entity.pdbx_description
1 polymer ?
#
loop_
_entity_poly.entity_id
_entity_poly.type
_entity_poly.pdbx_seq_one_letter_code
_entity_poly.pdbx_strand_id
1 'polypeptide(L)' 'MDNGPEFITKLTQQWSAAHDITFQYIEPGQPTQSAFIKCFNGSFRRGVLDAYTFENIDQLQELADE' A
#
# COMPACT_ATOMS: atom_id res chain seq x y z
N MET A 1 3.85 5.77 -6.02
CA MET A 1 3.28 4.56 -6.66
C MET A 1 4.42 3.59 -6.93
N ASP A 2 4.20 2.31 -6.69
CA ASP A 2 5.13 1.29 -7.18
C ASP A 2 4.96 1.15 -8.71
N ASN A 3 5.92 0.51 -9.37
CA ASN A 3 5.91 0.23 -10.80
C ASN A 3 5.15 -1.07 -11.13
N GLY A 4 4.26 -1.51 -10.24
CA GLY A 4 3.40 -2.67 -10.46
C GLY A 4 2.46 -2.45 -11.64
N PRO A 5 2.14 -3.50 -12.43
CA PRO A 5 1.25 -3.39 -13.57
C PRO A 5 -0.11 -2.78 -13.21
N GLU A 6 -0.63 -3.05 -12.01
CA GLU A 6 -1.86 -2.49 -11.47
C GLU A 6 -1.89 -0.94 -11.43
N PHE A 7 -0.73 -0.31 -11.28
CA PHE A 7 -0.60 1.16 -11.25
C PHE A 7 -0.27 1.75 -12.62
N ILE A 8 0.28 0.96 -13.54
CA ILE A 8 0.70 1.43 -14.87
C ILE A 8 -0.37 1.19 -15.95
N THR A 9 -1.45 0.44 -15.67
CA THR A 9 -2.48 0.17 -16.68
C THR A 9 -3.10 1.45 -17.25
N LYS A 10 -3.54 1.36 -18.51
CA LYS A 10 -4.28 2.45 -19.18
C LYS A 10 -5.53 2.86 -18.41
N LEU A 11 -6.22 1.91 -17.77
CA LEU A 11 -7.41 2.19 -16.98
C LEU A 11 -7.06 3.09 -15.79
N THR A 12 -5.99 2.76 -15.06
CA THR A 12 -5.54 3.54 -13.90
C THR A 12 -5.09 4.95 -14.32
N GLN A 13 -4.43 5.09 -15.47
CA GLN A 13 -4.06 6.40 -16.03
C GLN A 13 -5.26 7.24 -16.45
N GLN A 14 -6.27 6.62 -17.08
CA GLN A 14 -7.50 7.32 -17.46
C GLN A 14 -8.27 7.80 -16.24
N TRP A 15 -8.34 6.97 -15.19
CA TRP A 15 -8.95 7.35 -13.93
C TRP A 15 -8.20 8.52 -13.30
N SER A 16 -6.86 8.45 -13.20
CA SER A 16 -6.09 9.54 -12.58
C SER A 16 -6.26 10.86 -13.34
N ALA A 17 -6.27 10.82 -14.68
CA ALA A 17 -6.49 11.98 -15.52
C ALA A 17 -7.90 12.57 -15.35
N ALA A 18 -8.93 11.73 -15.21
CA ALA A 18 -10.31 12.18 -14.98
C ALA A 18 -10.51 12.83 -13.60
N HIS A 19 -9.61 12.57 -12.65
CA HIS A 19 -9.63 13.09 -11.29
C HIS A 19 -8.57 14.17 -11.03
N ASP A 20 -7.87 14.65 -12.07
CA ASP A 20 -6.76 15.63 -11.95
C ASP A 20 -5.64 15.16 -10.99
N ILE A 21 -5.42 13.84 -10.91
CA ILE A 21 -4.39 13.23 -10.06
C ILE A 21 -3.16 12.88 -10.92
N THR A 22 -2.01 13.41 -10.51
CA THR A 22 -0.71 13.01 -11.06
C THR A 22 -0.08 11.92 -10.22
N PHE A 23 0.14 10.73 -10.79
CA PHE A 23 0.88 9.66 -10.13
C PHE A 23 2.38 9.90 -10.20
N GLN A 24 3.03 9.82 -9.03
CA GLN A 24 4.48 9.80 -8.91
C GLN A 24 4.93 8.36 -8.67
N TYR A 25 5.70 7.80 -9.59
CA TYR A 25 6.23 6.44 -9.49
C TYR A 25 7.60 6.47 -8.80
N ILE A 26 7.93 5.37 -8.11
CA ILE A 26 9.28 5.19 -7.58
C ILE A 26 10.27 5.05 -8.73
N GLU A 27 11.41 5.71 -8.59
CA GLU A 27 12.52 5.60 -9.52
C GLU A 27 13.22 4.24 -9.33
N PRO A 28 13.56 3.54 -10.43
CA PRO A 28 14.33 2.31 -10.35
C PRO A 28 15.63 2.52 -9.58
N GLY A 29 15.88 1.68 -8.57
CA GLY A 29 17.08 1.77 -7.74
C GLY A 29 17.02 2.80 -6.61
N GLN A 30 15.87 3.45 -6.36
CA GLN A 30 15.66 4.37 -5.24
C GLN A 30 14.78 3.74 -4.13
N PRO A 31 15.34 2.84 -3.30
CA PRO A 31 14.55 2.13 -2.29
C PRO A 31 13.96 3.05 -1.20
N THR A 32 14.54 4.22 -1.01
CA THR A 32 14.15 5.21 0.01
C THR A 32 12.82 5.89 -0.32
N GLN A 33 12.43 6.00 -1.59
CA GLN A 33 11.15 6.59 -2.00
C GLN A 33 9.92 5.79 -1.53
N SER A 34 10.10 4.52 -1.17
CA SER A 34 9.06 3.66 -0.56
C SER A 34 9.32 3.36 0.92
N ALA A 35 10.30 4.02 1.55
CA ALA A 35 10.72 3.69 2.92
C ALA A 35 9.59 3.80 3.93
N PHE A 36 8.72 4.81 3.80
CA PHE A 36 7.58 4.98 4.70
C PHE A 36 6.63 3.79 4.66
N ILE A 37 6.15 3.41 3.47
CA ILE A 37 5.23 2.29 3.29
C ILE A 37 5.88 0.96 3.69
N LYS A 38 7.17 0.77 3.38
CA LYS A 38 7.92 -0.43 3.83
C LYS A 38 8.02 -0.51 5.35
N CYS A 39 8.27 0.61 6.01
CA CYS A 39 8.32 0.69 7.47
C CYS A 39 6.94 0.39 8.07
N PHE A 40 5.89 1.04 7.55
CA PHE A 40 4.52 0.81 7.96
C PHE A 40 4.13 -0.67 7.83
N ASN A 41 4.31 -1.28 6.65
CA ASN A 41 3.99 -2.69 6.43
C ASN A 41 4.75 -3.62 7.38
N GLY A 42 6.03 -3.31 7.64
CA GLY A 42 6.83 -4.07 8.60
C GLY A 42 6.31 -3.94 10.04
N SER A 43 5.94 -2.74 10.47
CA SER A 43 5.39 -2.49 11.79
C SER A 43 4.00 -3.10 11.96
N PHE A 44 3.11 -2.91 10.98
CA PHE A 44 1.77 -3.50 10.98
C PHE A 44 1.83 -5.03 11.05
N ARG A 45 2.71 -5.64 10.25
CA ARG A 45 2.89 -7.09 10.30
C ARG A 45 3.32 -7.58 11.69
N ARG A 46 4.30 -6.94 12.32
CA ARG A 46 4.76 -7.35 13.66
C ARG A 46 3.76 -7.01 14.77
N GLY A 47 3.08 -5.88 14.66
CA GLY A 47 2.20 -5.35 15.71
C GLY A 47 0.78 -5.92 15.66
N VAL A 48 0.33 -6.38 14.49
CA VAL A 48 -1.04 -6.86 14.28
C VAL A 48 -1.01 -8.31 13.78
N LEU A 49 -0.45 -8.54 12.59
CA LEU A 49 -0.59 -9.84 11.90
C LEU A 49 0.15 -10.99 12.59
N ASP A 50 1.34 -10.73 13.13
CA ASP A 50 2.16 -11.73 13.82
C ASP A 50 1.82 -11.80 15.33
N ALA A 51 1.14 -10.77 15.87
CA ALA A 51 0.86 -10.65 17.30
C ALA A 51 -0.46 -11.30 17.73
N TYR A 52 -1.44 -11.38 16.82
CA TYR A 52 -2.79 -11.87 17.10
C TYR A 52 -3.18 -12.99 16.13
N THR A 53 -4.10 -13.85 16.56
CA THR A 53 -4.79 -14.82 15.69
C THR A 53 -6.21 -14.36 15.47
N PHE A 54 -6.68 -14.43 14.23
CA PHE A 54 -8.01 -13.96 13.83
C PHE A 54 -8.79 -15.12 13.22
N GLU A 55 -10.08 -15.20 13.54
CA GLU A 55 -10.97 -16.22 12.99
C GLU A 55 -11.63 -15.76 11.68
N ASN A 56 -11.71 -14.44 11.47
CA ASN A 56 -12.30 -13.82 10.28
C ASN A 56 -11.66 -12.44 10.00
N ILE A 57 -12.04 -11.84 8.88
CA ILE A 57 -11.49 -10.56 8.41
C ILE A 57 -12.01 -9.40 9.25
N ASP A 58 -13.23 -9.47 9.78
CA ASP A 58 -13.82 -8.37 10.57
C ASP A 58 -13.01 -8.14 11.86
N GLN A 59 -12.59 -9.21 12.55
CA GLN A 59 -11.70 -9.12 13.71
C GLN A 59 -10.34 -8.48 13.37
N LEU A 60 -9.79 -8.78 12.19
CA LEU A 60 -8.56 -8.15 11.73
C LEU A 60 -8.75 -6.65 11.47
N GLN A 61 -9.90 -6.24 10.92
CA GLN A 61 -10.21 -4.84 10.64
C GLN A 61 -10.37 -4.04 11.93
N GLU A 62 -11.11 -4.57 12.91
CA GLU A 62 -11.26 -3.92 14.22
C GLU A 62 -9.90 -3.64 14.89
N LEU A 63 -8.97 -4.60 14.84
CA LEU A 63 -7.62 -4.45 15.38
C LEU A 63 -6.69 -3.58 14.52
N ALA A 64 -6.99 -3.41 13.23
CA ALA A 64 -6.21 -2.54 12.34
C ALA A 64 -6.61 -1.05 12.46
N ASP A 65 -7.84 -0.79 12.89
CA ASP A 65 -8.42 0.55 13.05
C ASP A 65 -8.21 1.15 14.46
N GLU A 66 -7.69 0.35 15.41
CA GLU A 66 -7.35 0.74 16.79
C GLU A 66 -5.99 1.46 16.91
#